data_AF-A0A931LTQ0-F1
#
_entry.id   AF-A0A931LTQ0-F1
#
_cell.length_a   1.000
_cell.length_b   1.000
_cell.length_c   1.000
_cell.angle_alpha   90.00
_cell.angle_beta   90.00
_cell.angle_gamma   90.00
#
_symmetry.space_group_name_H-M   'P 1'
#
loop_
_entity.id
_entity.type
_entity.pdbx_description
1 polymer ?
#
loop_
_entity_poly.entity_id
_entity_poly.type
_entity_poly.pdbx_seq_one_letter_code
_entity_poly.pdbx_strand_id
1 'polypeptide(L)'
;MSEDERTRMREDFARRAEGWRLLEEERRRRPDLVSLPEAMQQLAGSFRYSLTLPPRQTSGFVVFYRALARKSPLGTDRGPARATSNGTAAPDCSNGTLRRATRHLGSSTDMRCMAICLLGAVLLGCGYKSEDKKSALSPMDRFYALGDMAKDSFNAGRIEEARKDAQELMSVLPRFKDNWNYGNAIQDSNLVLGRIALREGRLDEAKRYLIEAGKSPGSPQMDSFGPNMSLAKDLLEKGERDVVLRYFELCRKFWEMGHGRLDRWSLEVKSGKIPAFGANLRY
;
A
#
# COMPACT_ATOMS: atom_id res chain seq x y z
N MET A 1 -0.63 3.93 -23.34
CA MET A 1 0.37 2.86 -23.16
C MET A 1 0.45 2.07 -24.45
N SER A 2 1.62 2.08 -25.07
CA SER A 2 1.87 1.42 -26.36
C SER A 2 1.85 -0.11 -26.20
N GLU A 3 1.67 -0.83 -27.29
CA GLU A 3 1.67 -2.31 -27.27
C GLU A 3 3.03 -2.88 -26.83
N ASP A 4 4.11 -2.15 -27.14
CA ASP A 4 5.47 -2.46 -26.69
C ASP A 4 5.62 -2.35 -25.17
N GLU A 5 5.01 -1.34 -24.54
CA GLU A 5 5.02 -1.19 -23.09
C GLU A 5 4.23 -2.30 -22.40
N ARG A 6 3.09 -2.72 -22.98
CA ARG A 6 2.28 -3.85 -22.49
C ARG A 6 3.03 -5.16 -22.58
N THR A 7 3.72 -5.39 -23.69
CA THR A 7 4.51 -6.61 -23.91
C THR A 7 5.68 -6.69 -22.94
N ARG A 8 6.44 -5.60 -22.78
CA ARG A 8 7.55 -5.53 -21.81
C ARG A 8 7.08 -5.75 -20.37
N MET A 9 5.92 -5.22 -20.00
CA MET A 9 5.34 -5.45 -18.67
C MET A 9 4.87 -6.90 -18.49
N ARG A 10 4.20 -7.50 -19.48
CA ARG A 10 3.78 -8.92 -19.42
C ARG A 10 4.98 -9.85 -19.25
N GLU A 11 6.05 -9.63 -20.00
CA GLU A 11 7.30 -10.38 -19.85
C GLU A 11 7.95 -10.19 -18.48
N ASP A 12 7.93 -8.96 -17.95
CA ASP A 12 8.47 -8.67 -16.62
C ASP A 12 7.68 -9.34 -15.50
N PHE A 13 6.35 -9.37 -15.61
CA PHE A 13 5.48 -10.09 -14.68
C PHE A 13 5.62 -11.60 -14.81
N ALA A 14 5.76 -12.15 -16.02
CA ALA A 14 6.01 -13.57 -16.23
C ALA A 14 7.34 -14.02 -15.61
N ARG A 15 8.41 -13.23 -15.77
CA ARG A 15 9.71 -13.48 -15.11
C ARG A 15 9.60 -13.45 -13.58
N ARG A 16 8.80 -12.54 -13.03
CA ARG A 16 8.56 -12.44 -11.58
C ARG A 16 7.73 -13.60 -11.05
N ALA A 17 6.69 -14.02 -11.78
CA ALA A 17 5.86 -15.16 -11.41
C ALA A 17 6.68 -16.45 -11.38
N GLU A 18 7.56 -16.65 -12.37
CA GLU A 18 8.46 -17.81 -12.40
C GLU A 18 9.51 -17.77 -11.29
N GLY A 19 10.08 -16.59 -11.00
CA GLY A 19 10.98 -16.41 -9.85
C GLY A 19 10.30 -16.73 -8.51
N TRP A 20 9.03 -16.36 -8.36
CA TRP A 20 8.23 -16.70 -7.17
C TRP A 20 7.91 -18.20 -7.08
N ARG A 21 7.62 -18.84 -8.21
CA ARG A 21 7.38 -20.30 -8.27
C ARG A 21 8.62 -21.06 -7.81
N LEU A 22 9.80 -20.67 -8.27
CA LEU A 22 11.08 -21.27 -7.88
C LEU A 22 11.39 -21.08 -6.38
N LEU A 23 11.15 -19.87 -5.85
CA LEU A 23 11.30 -19.57 -4.42
C LEU A 23 10.36 -20.42 -3.55
N GLU A 24 9.13 -20.60 -3.99
CA GLU A 24 8.12 -21.39 -3.29
C GLU A 24 8.42 -22.90 -3.35
N GLU A 25 8.96 -23.38 -4.47
CA GLU A 25 9.45 -24.75 -4.64
C GLU A 25 10.66 -25.02 -3.75
N GLU A 26 11.61 -24.08 -3.67
CA GLU A 26 12.79 -24.16 -2.80
C GLU A 26 12.41 -24.11 -1.31
N ARG A 27 11.44 -23.27 -0.94
CA ARG A 27 10.87 -23.21 0.42
C ARG A 27 10.22 -24.53 0.84
N ARG A 28 9.57 -25.23 -0.09
CA ARG A 28 8.99 -26.56 0.16
C ARG A 28 10.06 -27.64 0.28
N ARG A 29 11.19 -27.50 -0.42
CA ARG A 29 12.32 -28.43 -0.35
C ARG A 29 13.12 -28.33 0.95
N ARG A 30 13.16 -27.17 1.60
CA ARG A 30 13.97 -26.94 2.81
C ARG A 30 13.18 -26.29 3.95
N PRO A 31 12.27 -27.03 4.60
CA PRO A 31 11.44 -26.52 5.70
C PRO A 31 12.24 -26.16 6.97
N ASP A 32 13.50 -26.61 7.06
CA ASP A 32 14.46 -26.40 8.14
C ASP A 32 15.24 -25.07 8.05
N LEU A 33 15.13 -24.35 6.93
CA LEU A 33 15.93 -23.15 6.64
C LEU A 33 15.37 -21.84 7.22
N VAL A 34 14.43 -21.91 8.16
CA VAL A 34 14.02 -20.72 8.93
C VAL A 34 15.01 -20.51 10.07
N SER A 35 16.20 -20.01 9.73
CA SER A 35 17.11 -19.40 10.69
C SER A 35 17.33 -17.92 10.31
N LEU A 36 17.14 -17.03 11.29
CA LEU A 36 17.28 -15.58 11.18
C LEU A 36 18.53 -15.03 10.42
N PRO A 37 19.69 -15.73 10.34
CA PRO A 37 20.86 -15.22 9.63
C PRO A 37 20.73 -15.06 8.11
N GLU A 38 20.00 -15.93 7.40
CA GLU A 38 19.89 -15.85 5.93
C GLU A 38 18.90 -14.80 5.44
N ALA A 39 17.84 -14.56 6.20
CA ALA A 39 16.94 -13.41 5.98
C ALA A 39 17.71 -12.08 6.09
N MET A 40 18.70 -12.00 6.98
CA MET A 40 19.58 -10.84 7.12
C MET A 40 20.54 -10.69 5.92
N GLN A 41 21.03 -11.78 5.32
CA GLN A 41 21.86 -11.72 4.12
C GLN A 41 21.07 -11.29 2.87
N GLN A 42 19.84 -11.77 2.70
CA GLN A 42 18.96 -11.33 1.61
C GLN A 42 18.57 -9.84 1.74
N LEU A 43 18.34 -9.38 2.97
CA LEU A 43 18.15 -7.96 3.26
C LEU A 43 19.41 -7.16 2.90
N ALA A 44 20.62 -7.62 3.28
CA ALA A 44 21.87 -6.92 2.99
C ALA A 44 22.14 -6.73 1.48
N GLY A 45 21.78 -7.72 0.65
CA GLY A 45 21.83 -7.60 -0.81
C GLY A 45 20.86 -6.54 -1.35
N SER A 46 19.63 -6.54 -0.82
CA SER A 46 18.60 -5.55 -1.15
C SER A 46 19.00 -4.13 -0.71
N PHE A 47 19.66 -3.99 0.44
CA PHE A 47 20.25 -2.74 0.92
C PHE A 47 21.33 -2.23 -0.03
N ARG A 48 22.31 -3.08 -0.42
CA ARG A 48 23.38 -2.69 -1.35
C ARG A 48 22.85 -2.24 -2.71
N TYR A 49 21.88 -2.98 -3.26
CA TYR A 49 21.26 -2.63 -4.54
C TYR A 49 20.45 -1.32 -4.44
N SER A 50 19.78 -1.06 -3.32
CA SER A 50 19.06 0.21 -3.10
C SER A 50 19.96 1.45 -3.10
N LEU A 51 21.25 1.29 -2.77
CA LEU A 51 22.23 2.38 -2.76
C LEU A 51 22.76 2.72 -4.17
N THR A 52 22.62 1.82 -5.15
CA THR A 52 23.12 2.04 -6.52
C THR A 52 22.10 2.66 -7.47
N LEU A 53 20.81 2.69 -7.09
CA LEU A 53 19.74 3.25 -7.92
C LEU A 53 19.77 4.80 -7.98
N PRO A 54 19.35 5.45 -9.08
CA PRO A 54 19.29 6.90 -9.16
C PRO A 54 18.18 7.48 -8.27
N PRO A 55 18.36 8.67 -7.65
CA PRO A 55 17.45 9.24 -6.66
C PRO A 55 16.05 9.61 -7.16
N ARG A 56 15.81 9.56 -8.48
CA ARG A 56 14.52 9.90 -9.10
C ARG A 56 13.58 8.69 -9.30
N GLN A 57 14.00 7.46 -9.02
CA GLN A 57 13.19 6.23 -9.16
C GLN A 57 12.98 5.49 -7.83
N THR A 58 12.67 6.21 -6.76
CA THR A 58 12.57 5.57 -5.44
C THR A 58 11.11 5.23 -5.10
N SER A 59 10.79 3.94 -5.09
CA SER A 59 9.63 3.45 -4.32
C SER A 59 9.85 3.72 -2.82
N GLY A 60 8.78 3.80 -2.03
CA GLY A 60 8.87 4.05 -0.58
C GLY A 60 9.80 3.07 0.15
N PHE A 61 9.95 1.87 -0.38
CA PHE A 61 10.86 0.83 0.11
C PHE A 61 12.35 1.20 -0.05
N VAL A 62 12.72 1.83 -1.17
CA VAL A 62 14.10 2.30 -1.42
C VAL A 62 14.46 3.48 -0.53
N VAL A 63 13.49 4.37 -0.25
CA VAL A 63 13.67 5.50 0.67
C VAL A 63 13.91 5.01 2.10
N PHE A 64 13.12 4.02 2.54
CA PHE A 64 13.25 3.38 3.85
C PHE A 64 14.65 2.79 4.08
N TYR A 65 15.17 2.02 3.12
CA TYR A 65 16.49 1.39 3.25
C TYR A 65 17.65 2.39 3.23
N ARG A 66 17.55 3.47 2.44
CA ARG A 66 18.55 4.56 2.46
C ARG A 66 18.58 5.31 3.78
N ALA A 67 17.42 5.52 4.40
CA ALA A 67 17.32 6.18 5.70
C ALA A 67 17.96 5.33 6.82
N LEU A 68 17.77 4.02 6.77
CA LEU A 68 18.44 3.06 7.65
C LEU A 68 19.96 3.08 7.49
N ALA A 69 20.46 3.07 6.25
CA ALA A 69 21.91 3.08 5.97
C ALA A 69 22.62 4.35 6.49
N ARG A 70 21.93 5.49 6.53
CA ARG A 70 22.48 6.76 7.06
C ARG A 70 22.54 6.82 8.58
N LYS A 71 21.85 5.93 9.29
CA LYS A 71 21.79 5.91 10.76
C LYS A 71 22.60 4.78 11.40
N SER A 72 23.24 3.89 10.63
CA SER A 72 24.07 2.81 11.18
C SER A 72 25.47 3.30 11.57
N PRO A 73 25.90 3.16 12.84
CA PRO A 73 27.27 3.41 13.27
C PRO A 73 28.09 2.12 13.07
N LEU A 74 28.41 1.78 11.83
CA LEU A 74 29.45 0.79 11.53
C LEU A 74 30.41 1.46 10.56
N GLY A 75 31.52 1.92 11.12
CA GLY A 75 32.57 2.60 10.37
C GLY A 75 33.28 1.66 9.41
N THR A 76 33.62 2.19 8.25
CA THR A 76 34.91 1.94 7.60
C THR A 76 35.31 3.20 6.86
N ASP A 77 36.19 3.95 7.51
CA ASP A 77 37.40 4.56 6.96
C ASP A 77 37.59 4.54 5.43
N ARG A 78 37.69 5.72 4.83
CA ARG A 78 38.61 6.00 3.71
C ARG A 78 39.31 7.33 3.98
N GLY A 79 40.58 7.21 4.37
CA GLY A 79 41.56 8.28 4.51
C GLY A 79 42.03 8.91 3.17
N PRO A 80 43.08 9.74 3.19
CA PRO A 80 42.98 11.13 2.73
C PRO A 80 43.80 11.44 1.45
N ALA A 81 43.38 12.49 0.72
CA ALA A 81 44.17 13.42 -0.12
C ALA A 81 43.18 14.17 -1.04
N ARG A 82 43.28 15.46 -1.36
CA ARG A 82 44.35 16.45 -1.24
C ARG A 82 43.69 17.83 -1.36
N ALA A 83 44.07 18.77 -0.50
CA ALA A 83 43.84 20.18 -0.74
C ALA A 83 44.84 20.67 -1.79
N THR A 84 44.36 21.38 -2.82
CA THR A 84 45.14 22.39 -3.53
C THR A 84 44.23 23.57 -3.82
N SER A 85 44.55 24.68 -3.16
CA SER A 85 44.10 26.03 -3.44
C SER A 85 44.60 26.51 -4.80
N ASN A 86 43.82 27.33 -5.50
CA ASN A 86 44.20 28.69 -5.95
C ASN A 86 43.25 29.24 -7.02
N GLY A 87 42.78 30.48 -6.82
CA GLY A 87 42.32 31.47 -7.82
C GLY A 87 41.13 31.08 -8.70
N THR A 88 40.23 31.95 -9.15
CA THR A 88 40.19 33.41 -9.25
C THR A 88 38.79 33.74 -9.81
N ALA A 89 38.26 34.90 -9.43
CA ALA A 89 37.25 35.70 -10.15
C ALA A 89 35.80 35.18 -10.31
N ALA A 90 34.88 35.92 -9.68
CA ALA A 90 33.52 36.14 -10.16
C ALA A 90 33.52 37.14 -11.34
N PRO A 91 32.45 37.18 -12.15
CA PRO A 91 31.42 38.22 -11.96
C PRO A 91 30.01 37.59 -11.93
N ASP A 92 29.19 37.92 -10.93
CA ASP A 92 28.20 39.00 -10.91
C ASP A 92 27.24 39.05 -12.11
N CYS A 93 25.97 38.69 -11.85
CA CYS A 93 24.79 39.37 -12.38
C CYS A 93 23.58 39.04 -11.49
N SER A 94 23.44 39.82 -10.41
CA SER A 94 22.20 40.54 -10.04
C SER A 94 20.86 40.04 -10.63
N ASN A 95 19.99 39.52 -9.75
CA ASN A 95 18.65 40.10 -9.59
C ASN A 95 18.08 39.78 -8.20
N GLY A 96 17.90 40.83 -7.39
CA GLY A 96 17.19 40.81 -6.11
C GLY A 96 15.77 40.30 -6.30
N THR A 97 15.14 39.66 -5.33
CA THR A 97 14.67 40.32 -4.12
C THR A 97 14.27 39.24 -3.11
N LEU A 98 15.01 39.09 -2.01
CA LEU A 98 14.57 38.47 -0.73
C LEU A 98 15.75 38.45 0.28
N ARG A 99 16.28 39.63 0.60
CA ARG A 99 17.15 39.84 1.76
C ARG A 99 16.67 41.05 2.55
N ARG A 100 15.66 40.85 3.39
CA ARG A 100 15.39 41.74 4.52
C ARG A 100 14.49 41.06 5.56
N ALA A 101 14.99 40.01 6.22
CA ALA A 101 14.42 39.53 7.49
C ALA A 101 15.39 38.66 8.32
N THR A 102 16.70 38.89 8.26
CA THR A 102 17.66 38.21 9.16
C THR A 102 18.67 39.21 9.69
N ARG A 103 18.21 40.14 10.53
CA ARG A 103 19.06 40.83 11.52
C ARG A 103 18.22 41.14 12.75
N HIS A 104 18.22 40.18 13.65
CA HIS A 104 18.09 40.28 15.11
C HIS A 104 17.42 39.01 15.58
N LEU A 105 18.18 38.18 16.29
CA LEU A 105 17.73 37.33 17.39
C LEU A 105 18.97 36.60 17.90
N GLY A 106 19.74 37.32 18.73
CA GLY A 106 20.63 36.71 19.70
C GLY A 106 19.94 36.82 21.06
N SER A 107 19.55 35.69 21.65
CA SER A 107 19.27 35.51 23.08
C SER A 107 18.78 34.08 23.33
N SER A 108 19.32 33.44 24.36
CA SER A 108 19.14 32.04 24.80
C SER A 108 17.73 31.68 25.34
N THR A 109 16.69 32.43 24.97
CA THR A 109 15.33 32.24 25.49
C THR A 109 14.39 31.50 24.53
N ASP A 110 14.79 31.31 23.26
CA ASP A 110 13.93 30.72 22.21
C ASP A 110 13.87 29.18 22.17
N MET A 111 14.78 28.49 22.86
CA MET A 111 14.78 27.01 22.84
C MET A 111 13.65 26.41 23.69
N ARG A 112 13.11 27.18 24.64
CA ARG A 112 11.93 26.78 25.42
C ARG A 112 10.61 27.02 24.66
N CYS A 113 10.54 28.03 23.82
CA CYS A 113 9.37 28.29 22.97
C CYS A 113 9.20 27.24 21.86
N MET A 114 10.31 26.80 21.24
CA MET A 114 10.28 25.68 20.29
C MET A 114 9.83 24.36 20.92
N ALA A 115 10.25 24.07 22.15
CA ALA A 115 9.84 22.86 22.87
C ALA A 115 8.34 22.89 23.24
N ILE A 116 7.80 24.05 23.61
CA ILE A 116 6.38 24.23 23.91
C ILE A 116 5.51 24.09 22.64
N CYS A 117 5.98 24.56 21.49
CA CYS A 117 5.28 24.36 20.21
C CYS A 117 5.28 22.89 19.76
N LEU A 118 6.35 22.13 20.02
CA LEU A 118 6.43 20.70 19.70
C LEU A 118 5.61 19.83 20.68
N LEU A 119 5.55 20.18 21.96
CA LEU A 119 4.69 19.52 22.94
C LEU A 119 3.20 19.87 22.74
N GLY A 120 2.88 21.10 22.31
CA GLY A 120 1.52 21.50 21.96
C GLY A 120 0.96 20.73 20.77
N ALA A 121 1.78 20.43 19.77
CA ALA A 121 1.38 19.63 18.61
C ALA A 121 1.09 18.15 18.95
N VAL A 122 1.72 17.62 19.99
CA VAL A 122 1.47 16.24 20.48
C VAL A 122 0.24 16.17 21.38
N LEU A 123 -0.09 17.25 22.10
CA LEU A 123 -1.20 17.27 23.06
C LEU A 123 -2.53 17.84 22.52
N LEU A 124 -2.52 18.60 21.42
CA LEU A 124 -3.74 19.25 20.87
C LEU A 124 -4.37 18.56 19.67
N GLY A 125 -3.88 17.40 19.21
CA GLY A 125 -4.56 16.67 18.14
C GLY A 125 -4.83 17.53 16.89
N CYS A 126 -3.94 18.47 16.57
CA CYS A 126 -4.05 19.27 15.37
C CYS A 126 -3.80 18.34 14.17
N GLY A 127 -4.91 17.79 13.65
CA GLY A 127 -4.92 17.03 12.41
C GLY A 127 -4.24 17.83 11.31
N TYR A 128 -3.10 17.32 10.86
CA TYR A 128 -2.50 17.73 9.60
C TYR A 128 -3.52 17.38 8.50
N LYS A 129 -4.32 18.35 8.08
CA LYS A 129 -5.38 18.19 7.09
C LYS A 129 -4.81 17.59 5.81
N SER A 130 -5.18 16.35 5.55
CA SER A 130 -4.85 15.59 4.33
C SER A 130 -5.66 16.03 3.11
N GLU A 131 -6.61 16.95 3.27
CA GLU A 131 -7.52 17.38 2.21
C GLU A 131 -6.83 18.15 1.07
N ASP A 132 -5.82 18.97 1.38
CA ASP A 132 -5.20 19.87 0.38
C ASP A 132 -4.33 19.17 -0.67
N LYS A 133 -3.90 17.92 -0.43
CA LYS A 133 -3.17 17.12 -1.44
C LYS A 133 -4.07 16.28 -2.35
N LYS A 134 -5.33 16.03 -1.96
CA LYS A 134 -6.26 15.19 -2.74
C LYS A 134 -6.66 15.87 -4.06
N SER A 135 -6.77 17.20 -4.10
CA SER A 135 -7.21 17.96 -5.29
C SER A 135 -6.15 18.11 -6.38
N ALA A 136 -4.89 17.79 -6.10
CA ALA A 136 -3.76 17.94 -7.03
C ALA A 136 -3.38 16.65 -7.78
N LEU A 137 -4.07 15.54 -7.54
CA LEU A 137 -3.78 14.25 -8.18
C LEU A 137 -4.32 14.21 -9.61
N SER A 138 -3.57 13.59 -10.53
CA SER A 138 -4.12 13.23 -11.83
C SER A 138 -5.30 12.26 -11.66
N PRO A 139 -6.24 12.17 -12.61
CA PRO A 139 -7.33 11.20 -12.53
C PRO A 139 -6.87 9.75 -12.30
N MET A 140 -5.71 9.39 -12.85
CA MET A 140 -5.13 8.05 -12.68
C MET A 140 -4.53 7.85 -11.29
N ASP A 141 -3.77 8.82 -10.78
CA ASP A 141 -3.21 8.73 -9.42
C ASP A 141 -4.32 8.68 -8.37
N ARG A 142 -5.39 9.46 -8.61
CA ARG A 142 -6.57 9.47 -7.76
C ARG A 142 -7.27 8.10 -7.78
N PHE A 143 -7.45 7.50 -8.95
CA PHE A 143 -8.02 6.15 -9.09
C PHE A 143 -7.23 5.10 -8.28
N TYR A 144 -5.90 5.13 -8.32
CA TYR A 144 -5.09 4.21 -7.52
C TYR A 144 -5.20 4.48 -6.01
N ALA A 145 -5.25 5.76 -5.60
CA ALA A 145 -5.28 6.13 -4.19
C ALA A 145 -6.62 5.87 -3.49
N LEU A 146 -7.74 6.02 -4.20
CA LEU A 146 -9.08 5.97 -3.59
C LEU A 146 -9.38 4.66 -2.86
N GLY A 147 -8.92 3.51 -3.37
CA GLY A 147 -9.12 2.21 -2.72
C GLY A 147 -8.42 2.13 -1.36
N ASP A 148 -7.14 2.49 -1.32
CA ASP A 148 -6.35 2.51 -0.08
C ASP A 148 -6.88 3.55 0.90
N MET A 149 -7.21 4.75 0.43
CA MET A 149 -7.80 5.80 1.26
C MET A 149 -9.12 5.36 1.91
N ALA A 150 -9.98 4.66 1.16
CA ALA A 150 -11.24 4.14 1.67
C ALA A 150 -11.02 3.07 2.76
N LYS A 151 -10.09 2.13 2.53
CA LYS A 151 -9.72 1.08 3.52
C LYS A 151 -9.09 1.69 4.77
N ASP A 152 -8.14 2.61 4.61
CA ASP A 152 -7.45 3.29 5.71
C ASP A 152 -8.41 4.11 6.57
N SER A 153 -9.31 4.86 5.92
CA SER A 153 -10.32 5.66 6.62
C SER A 153 -11.32 4.77 7.36
N PHE A 154 -11.72 3.64 6.77
CA PHE A 154 -12.58 2.67 7.44
C PHE A 154 -11.90 2.07 8.68
N ASN A 155 -10.65 1.61 8.53
CA ASN A 155 -9.86 1.02 9.60
C ASN A 155 -9.59 2.01 10.75
N ALA A 156 -9.45 3.29 10.43
CA ALA A 156 -9.31 4.35 11.42
C ALA A 156 -10.63 4.84 12.02
N GLY A 157 -11.78 4.24 11.65
CA GLY A 157 -13.10 4.62 12.15
C GLY A 157 -13.69 5.90 11.55
N ARG A 158 -13.05 6.49 10.53
CA ARG A 158 -13.55 7.67 9.80
C ARG A 158 -14.52 7.23 8.71
N ILE A 159 -15.71 6.80 9.14
CA ILE A 159 -16.69 6.11 8.30
C ILE A 159 -17.18 6.96 7.12
N GLU A 160 -17.45 8.25 7.32
CA GLU A 160 -17.93 9.09 6.21
C GLU A 160 -16.84 9.40 5.18
N GLU A 161 -15.58 9.54 5.60
CA GLU A 161 -14.45 9.64 4.65
C GLU A 161 -14.30 8.36 3.83
N ALA A 162 -14.38 7.20 4.50
CA ALA A 162 -14.32 5.90 3.83
C ALA A 162 -15.44 5.72 2.82
N ARG A 163 -16.68 6.12 3.18
CA ARG A 163 -17.84 6.09 2.30
C ARG A 163 -17.62 6.97 1.08
N LYS A 164 -17.18 8.21 1.29
CA LYS A 164 -16.93 9.18 0.22
C LYS A 164 -15.88 8.65 -0.76
N ASP A 165 -14.73 8.21 -0.26
CA ASP A 165 -13.63 7.73 -1.10
C ASP A 165 -14.05 6.44 -1.86
N ALA A 166 -14.80 5.53 -1.24
CA ALA A 166 -15.30 4.31 -1.90
C ALA A 166 -16.39 4.61 -2.97
N GLN A 167 -17.34 5.51 -2.68
CA GLN A 167 -18.37 5.94 -3.65
C GLN A 167 -17.74 6.67 -4.83
N GLU A 168 -16.74 7.50 -4.57
CA GLU A 168 -15.99 8.17 -5.61
C GLU A 168 -15.25 7.15 -6.49
N LEU A 169 -14.62 6.14 -5.89
CA LEU A 169 -14.00 5.04 -6.64
C LEU A 169 -15.00 4.37 -7.58
N MET A 170 -16.20 4.03 -7.09
CA MET A 170 -17.26 3.45 -7.93
C MET A 170 -17.65 4.36 -9.08
N SER A 171 -17.74 5.67 -8.85
CA SER A 171 -18.13 6.65 -9.88
C SER A 171 -17.13 6.74 -11.03
N VAL A 172 -15.84 6.50 -10.77
CA VAL A 172 -14.78 6.60 -11.79
C VAL A 172 -14.48 5.27 -12.46
N LEU A 173 -14.88 4.13 -11.89
CA LEU A 173 -14.65 2.78 -12.45
C LEU A 173 -14.91 2.67 -13.96
N PRO A 174 -16.01 3.20 -14.55
CA PRO A 174 -16.27 3.05 -15.97
C PRO A 174 -15.18 3.60 -16.89
N ARG A 175 -14.36 4.55 -16.40
CA ARG A 175 -13.26 5.18 -17.15
C ARG A 175 -11.98 4.33 -17.14
N PHE A 176 -11.90 3.33 -16.29
CA PHE A 176 -10.69 2.54 -16.03
C PHE A 176 -10.89 1.03 -16.30
N LYS A 177 -11.87 0.65 -17.12
CA LYS A 177 -12.17 -0.77 -17.42
C LYS A 177 -10.97 -1.57 -17.92
N ASP A 178 -10.09 -0.93 -18.69
CA ASP A 178 -8.88 -1.56 -19.25
C ASP A 178 -7.65 -1.44 -18.34
N ASN A 179 -7.79 -0.86 -17.15
CA ASN A 179 -6.69 -0.72 -16.19
C ASN A 179 -6.43 -2.05 -15.46
N TRP A 180 -5.17 -2.41 -15.27
CA TRP A 180 -4.77 -3.65 -14.58
C TRP A 180 -5.32 -3.75 -13.14
N ASN A 181 -5.57 -2.61 -12.48
CA ASN A 181 -6.08 -2.51 -11.13
C ASN A 181 -7.62 -2.44 -11.06
N TYR A 182 -8.31 -2.48 -12.19
CA TYR A 182 -9.77 -2.35 -12.27
C TYR A 182 -10.51 -3.34 -11.36
N GLY A 183 -10.09 -4.61 -11.36
CA GLY A 183 -10.71 -5.62 -10.51
C GLY A 183 -10.46 -5.41 -9.01
N ASN A 184 -9.29 -4.91 -8.61
CA ASN A 184 -9.04 -4.52 -7.22
C ASN A 184 -9.95 -3.35 -6.82
N ALA A 185 -10.11 -2.35 -7.70
CA ALA A 185 -10.94 -1.18 -7.42
C ALA A 185 -12.43 -1.52 -7.24
N ILE A 186 -12.96 -2.46 -8.04
CA ILE A 186 -14.30 -3.03 -7.83
C ILE A 186 -14.39 -3.69 -6.45
N GLN A 187 -13.38 -4.47 -6.10
CA GLN A 187 -13.38 -5.25 -4.87
C GLN A 187 -13.31 -4.32 -3.64
N ASP A 188 -12.32 -3.42 -3.60
CA ASP A 188 -12.08 -2.49 -2.50
C ASP A 188 -13.29 -1.59 -2.23
N SER A 189 -13.88 -0.98 -3.27
CA SER A 189 -15.04 -0.10 -3.12
C SER A 189 -16.25 -0.83 -2.54
N ASN A 190 -16.59 -2.00 -3.08
CA ASN A 190 -17.71 -2.80 -2.59
C ASN A 190 -17.46 -3.34 -1.18
N LEU A 191 -16.24 -3.80 -0.87
CA LEU A 191 -15.92 -4.28 0.47
C LEU A 191 -16.07 -3.18 1.53
N VAL A 192 -15.51 -1.99 1.28
CA VAL A 192 -15.63 -0.88 2.24
C VAL A 192 -17.10 -0.50 2.42
N LEU A 193 -17.86 -0.32 1.34
CA LEU A 193 -19.28 0.04 1.44
C LEU A 193 -20.11 -1.05 2.12
N GLY A 194 -19.81 -2.32 1.86
CA GLY A 194 -20.48 -3.43 2.52
C GLY A 194 -20.21 -3.51 4.01
N ARG A 195 -18.97 -3.26 4.44
CA ARG A 195 -18.61 -3.23 5.87
C ARG A 195 -19.22 -2.02 6.58
N ILE A 196 -19.31 -0.88 5.90
CA ILE A 196 -20.05 0.30 6.39
C ILE A 196 -21.54 -0.04 6.56
N ALA A 197 -22.16 -0.62 5.53
CA ALA A 197 -23.57 -1.03 5.59
C ALA A 197 -23.83 -1.98 6.77
N LEU A 198 -22.95 -2.96 6.99
CA LEU A 198 -23.06 -3.89 8.10
C LEU A 198 -22.97 -3.19 9.47
N ARG A 199 -22.05 -2.23 9.62
CA ARG A 199 -21.91 -1.42 10.85
C ARG A 199 -23.17 -0.61 11.16
N GLU A 200 -23.89 -0.21 10.13
CA GLU A 200 -25.15 0.55 10.23
C GLU A 200 -26.39 -0.35 10.36
N GLY A 201 -26.21 -1.67 10.51
CA GLY A 201 -27.32 -2.61 10.60
C GLY A 201 -28.02 -2.91 9.27
N ARG A 202 -27.48 -2.43 8.14
CA ARG A 202 -28.03 -2.63 6.79
C ARG A 202 -27.50 -3.94 6.19
N LEU A 203 -27.94 -5.06 6.78
CA LEU A 203 -27.43 -6.40 6.49
C LEU A 203 -27.61 -6.81 5.02
N ASP A 204 -28.79 -6.58 4.44
CA ASP A 204 -29.06 -6.93 3.04
C ASP A 204 -28.20 -6.15 2.05
N GLU A 205 -27.87 -4.90 2.38
CA GLU A 205 -26.94 -4.12 1.58
C GLU A 205 -25.52 -4.67 1.67
N ALA A 206 -25.06 -5.03 2.88
CA ALA A 206 -23.75 -5.66 3.06
C ALA A 206 -23.61 -6.96 2.23
N LYS A 207 -24.66 -7.78 2.21
CA LYS A 207 -24.76 -9.00 1.38
C LYS A 207 -24.64 -8.68 -0.10
N ARG A 208 -25.40 -7.69 -0.57
CA ARG A 208 -25.36 -7.24 -1.96
C ARG A 208 -23.95 -6.77 -2.36
N TYR A 209 -23.31 -5.95 -1.52
CA TYR A 209 -21.96 -5.48 -1.75
C TYR A 209 -20.94 -6.62 -1.83
N LEU A 210 -21.05 -7.66 -0.99
CA LEU A 210 -20.17 -8.83 -1.11
C LEU A 210 -20.32 -9.52 -2.47
N ILE A 211 -21.54 -9.69 -2.96
CA ILE A 211 -21.78 -10.30 -4.27
C ILE A 211 -21.23 -9.42 -5.41
N GLU A 212 -21.41 -8.10 -5.34
CA GLU A 212 -20.83 -7.19 -6.33
C GLU A 212 -19.29 -7.19 -6.31
N ALA A 213 -18.67 -7.30 -5.12
CA ALA A 213 -17.22 -7.49 -5.01
C ALA A 213 -16.76 -8.78 -5.71
N GLY A 214 -17.53 -9.88 -5.57
CA GLY A 214 -17.22 -11.16 -6.21
C GLY A 214 -17.35 -11.14 -7.74
N LYS A 215 -18.17 -10.25 -8.29
CA LYS A 215 -18.33 -10.06 -9.74
C LYS A 215 -17.14 -9.35 -10.41
N SER A 216 -16.14 -8.94 -9.63
CA SER A 216 -14.88 -8.44 -10.16
C SER A 216 -14.29 -9.42 -11.20
N PRO A 217 -13.72 -8.90 -12.33
CA PRO A 217 -13.05 -9.75 -13.30
C PRO A 217 -11.70 -10.31 -12.80
N GLY A 218 -11.28 -9.97 -11.58
CA GLY A 218 -9.97 -10.30 -11.06
C GLY A 218 -8.92 -9.25 -11.41
N SER A 219 -7.68 -9.53 -11.01
CA SER A 219 -6.51 -8.70 -11.26
C SER A 219 -5.26 -9.55 -11.06
N PRO A 220 -4.11 -9.21 -11.66
CA PRO A 220 -2.88 -9.99 -11.45
C PRO A 220 -2.55 -10.26 -9.97
N GLN A 221 -2.87 -9.31 -9.09
CA GLN A 221 -2.72 -9.46 -7.65
C GLN A 221 -3.76 -10.43 -7.05
N MET A 222 -5.05 -10.27 -7.37
CA MET A 222 -6.13 -11.12 -6.85
C MET A 222 -6.04 -12.55 -7.38
N ASP A 223 -5.63 -12.73 -8.62
CA ASP A 223 -5.50 -14.03 -9.27
C ASP A 223 -4.36 -14.84 -8.62
N SER A 224 -3.38 -14.15 -8.03
CA SER A 224 -2.26 -14.75 -7.29
C SER A 224 -2.56 -14.94 -5.81
N PHE A 225 -2.81 -13.85 -5.08
CA PHE A 225 -2.91 -13.85 -3.61
C PHE A 225 -4.33 -14.10 -3.09
N GLY A 226 -5.31 -13.96 -3.97
CA GLY A 226 -6.73 -14.04 -3.66
C GLY A 226 -7.35 -12.68 -3.35
N PRO A 227 -8.67 -12.66 -3.21
CA PRO A 227 -9.42 -11.48 -2.81
C PRO A 227 -9.38 -11.28 -1.29
N ASN A 228 -9.74 -10.07 -0.87
CA ASN A 228 -9.98 -9.75 0.53
C ASN A 228 -11.25 -10.43 1.05
N MET A 229 -11.16 -11.01 2.25
CA MET A 229 -12.20 -11.81 2.92
C MET A 229 -12.79 -11.10 4.15
N SER A 230 -12.46 -9.84 4.41
CA SER A 230 -12.93 -9.10 5.59
C SER A 230 -14.46 -9.00 5.66
N LEU A 231 -15.14 -8.54 4.61
CA LEU A 231 -16.61 -8.49 4.60
C LEU A 231 -17.24 -9.89 4.68
N ALA A 232 -16.63 -10.89 4.03
CA ALA A 232 -17.10 -12.27 4.11
C ALA A 232 -17.04 -12.78 5.56
N LYS A 233 -15.93 -12.51 6.26
CA LYS A 233 -15.79 -12.81 7.69
C LYS A 233 -16.84 -12.07 8.52
N ASP A 234 -17.00 -10.77 8.32
CA ASP A 234 -17.96 -9.96 9.08
C ASP A 234 -19.41 -10.47 8.88
N LEU A 235 -19.76 -10.94 7.67
CA LEU A 235 -21.06 -11.56 7.37
C LEU A 235 -21.21 -12.96 8.00
N LEU A 236 -20.16 -13.77 8.02
CA LEU A 236 -20.19 -15.07 8.73
C LEU A 236 -20.40 -14.89 10.24
N GLU A 237 -19.87 -13.83 10.85
CA GLU A 237 -20.12 -13.49 12.25
C GLU A 237 -21.58 -13.10 12.52
N LYS A 238 -22.31 -12.67 11.49
CA LYS A 238 -23.77 -12.48 11.54
C LYS A 238 -24.57 -13.73 11.16
N GLY A 239 -23.91 -14.84 10.86
CA GLY A 239 -24.54 -16.10 10.47
C GLY A 239 -24.92 -16.19 8.98
N GLU A 240 -24.56 -15.19 8.16
CA GLU A 240 -24.88 -15.15 6.73
C GLU A 240 -23.94 -16.05 5.92
N ARG A 241 -24.23 -17.34 5.88
CA ARG A 241 -23.37 -18.36 5.25
C ARG A 241 -23.57 -18.46 3.75
N ASP A 242 -24.82 -18.45 3.29
CA ASP A 242 -25.15 -18.72 1.88
C ASP A 242 -24.58 -17.66 0.94
N VAL A 243 -24.62 -16.40 1.35
CA VAL A 243 -24.03 -15.29 0.57
C VAL A 243 -22.51 -15.43 0.46
N VAL A 244 -21.85 -15.93 1.50
CA VAL A 244 -20.39 -16.09 1.53
C VAL A 244 -19.96 -17.28 0.68
N LEU A 245 -20.72 -18.39 0.71
CA LEU A 245 -20.51 -19.50 -0.21
C LEU A 245 -20.68 -19.06 -1.67
N ARG A 246 -21.70 -18.24 -1.96
CA ARG A 246 -21.89 -17.67 -3.30
C ARG A 246 -20.73 -16.75 -3.70
N TYR A 247 -20.21 -15.96 -2.78
CA TYR A 247 -19.02 -15.15 -3.01
C TYR A 247 -17.80 -16.01 -3.35
N PHE A 248 -17.57 -17.13 -2.66
CA PHE A 248 -16.48 -18.05 -2.99
C PHE A 248 -16.56 -18.59 -4.42
N GLU A 249 -17.75 -18.96 -4.88
CA GLU A 249 -17.95 -19.41 -6.27
C GLU A 249 -17.71 -18.31 -7.31
N LEU A 250 -17.99 -17.05 -6.95
CA LEU A 250 -17.64 -15.92 -7.80
C LEU A 250 -16.12 -15.71 -7.83
N CYS A 251 -15.45 -15.78 -6.67
CA CYS A 251 -14.00 -15.65 -6.58
C CYS A 251 -13.24 -16.76 -7.32
N ARG A 252 -13.82 -17.97 -7.39
CA ARG A 252 -13.23 -19.12 -8.10
C ARG A 252 -12.92 -18.81 -9.58
N LYS A 253 -13.68 -17.90 -10.20
CA LYS A 253 -13.56 -17.54 -11.61
C LYS A 253 -12.25 -16.83 -11.96
N PHE A 254 -11.66 -16.11 -11.00
CA PHE A 254 -10.40 -15.39 -11.21
C PHE A 254 -9.26 -15.93 -10.35
N TRP A 255 -9.55 -16.53 -9.19
CA TRP A 255 -8.53 -17.01 -8.27
C TRP A 255 -8.23 -18.50 -8.45
N GLU A 256 -7.59 -18.86 -9.57
CA GLU A 256 -7.27 -20.25 -9.94
C GLU A 256 -6.43 -20.98 -8.88
N MET A 257 -5.37 -20.31 -8.39
CA MET A 257 -4.49 -20.85 -7.35
C MET A 257 -5.18 -21.00 -5.98
N GLY A 258 -6.37 -20.43 -5.84
CA GLY A 258 -7.16 -20.43 -4.61
C GLY A 258 -8.14 -21.57 -4.45
N HIS A 259 -8.37 -22.39 -5.49
CA HIS A 259 -9.48 -23.37 -5.49
C HIS A 259 -9.46 -24.30 -4.28
N GLY A 260 -8.31 -24.90 -3.96
CA GLY A 260 -8.20 -25.78 -2.78
C GLY A 260 -8.43 -25.05 -1.44
N ARG A 261 -8.16 -23.73 -1.39
CA ARG A 261 -8.47 -22.91 -0.21
C ARG A 261 -9.96 -22.59 -0.13
N LEU A 262 -10.57 -22.21 -1.25
CA LEU A 262 -12.01 -21.97 -1.38
C LEU A 262 -12.82 -23.23 -1.03
N ASP A 263 -12.39 -24.41 -1.47
CA ASP A 263 -13.05 -25.69 -1.15
C ASP A 263 -13.03 -25.95 0.36
N ARG A 264 -11.86 -25.80 0.99
CA ARG A 264 -11.70 -25.96 2.43
C ARG A 264 -12.56 -24.97 3.22
N TRP A 265 -12.49 -23.69 2.86
CA TRP A 265 -13.28 -22.65 3.50
C TRP A 265 -14.79 -22.88 3.30
N SER A 266 -15.21 -23.39 2.15
CA SER A 266 -16.60 -23.76 1.90
C SER A 266 -17.07 -24.89 2.83
N LEU A 267 -16.26 -25.91 3.05
CA LEU A 267 -16.57 -26.99 4.01
C LEU A 267 -16.68 -26.46 5.43
N GLU A 268 -15.74 -25.60 5.85
CA GLU A 268 -15.77 -24.96 7.16
C GLU A 268 -17.05 -24.13 7.36
N VAL A 269 -17.41 -23.28 6.40
CA VAL A 269 -18.64 -22.46 6.43
C VAL A 269 -19.89 -23.34 6.52
N LYS A 270 -19.98 -24.40 5.70
CA LYS A 270 -21.11 -25.36 5.73
C LYS A 270 -21.22 -26.09 7.07
N SER A 271 -20.09 -26.32 7.75
CA SER A 271 -20.05 -26.91 9.09
C SER A 271 -20.33 -25.91 10.23
N GLY A 272 -20.70 -24.67 9.90
CA GLY A 272 -21.02 -23.64 10.88
C GLY A 272 -19.82 -22.82 11.36
N LYS A 273 -18.60 -23.13 10.91
CA LYS A 273 -17.35 -22.48 11.34
C LYS A 273 -17.06 -21.23 10.53
N ILE A 274 -16.26 -20.32 11.11
CA ILE A 274 -15.67 -19.19 10.40
C ILE A 274 -14.26 -19.59 9.98
N PRO A 275 -13.94 -19.61 8.68
CA PRO A 275 -12.61 -19.98 8.22
C PRO A 275 -11.50 -19.08 8.75
N ALA A 276 -10.33 -19.67 8.96
CA ALA A 276 -9.11 -18.91 9.20
C ALA A 276 -8.61 -18.30 7.88
N PHE A 277 -9.14 -17.12 7.53
CA PHE A 277 -8.82 -16.44 6.27
C PHE A 277 -7.36 -15.93 6.18
N GLY A 278 -6.66 -15.83 7.31
CA GLY A 278 -5.22 -15.49 7.34
C GLY A 278 -4.90 -14.16 6.67
N ALA A 279 -3.94 -14.18 5.74
CA ALA A 279 -3.49 -12.99 5.02
C ALA A 279 -4.60 -12.33 4.19
N ASN A 280 -5.63 -13.06 3.77
CA ASN A 280 -6.76 -12.48 3.02
C ASN A 280 -7.64 -11.54 3.86
N LEU A 281 -7.35 -11.34 5.15
CA LEU A 281 -7.97 -10.31 5.98
C LEU A 281 -7.18 -8.99 6.00
N ARG A 282 -5.98 -8.97 5.43
CA ARG A 282 -5.06 -7.82 5.48
C ARG A 282 -4.82 -7.28 4.07
N TYR A 283 -5.17 -6.02 3.86
CA TYR A 283 -4.76 -5.21 2.72
C TYR A 283 -4.38 -3.84 3.25
#